data_AF-A0A812IID4-F1
#
_entry.id   AF-A0A812IID4-F1
#
_cell.length_a   1.000
_cell.length_b   1.000
_cell.length_c   1.000
_cell.angle_alpha   90.00
_cell.angle_beta   90.00
_cell.angle_gamma   90.00
#
_symmetry.space_group_name_H-M   'P 1'
#
loop_
_entity.id
_entity.type
_entity.pdbx_description
1 polymer ?
#
loop_
_entity_poly.entity_id
_entity_poly.type
_entity_poly.pdbx_seq_one_letter_code
_entity_poly.pdbx_strand_id
1 'polypeptide(L)'
;MAFDPVKGRYLKIDAETNSYTDCDVPHDPIEYSVSVSVGASLVGQTDEDLNAPDRPRTMLLKELVKTGAAMKTPLFFLDQPAACFAMFDGVRGGAAVEWCSKHLHTKLLPQLSASITYWHDADLRGLLRSILAELDVQLVQQAGCCWEGVSIAVALLLGDRLVVASLGGTHALVAAPDGRWRSLDGRHVASSAEEQARSKALGAEIVGEEKGKGVVGAPCVQKSVRSRDWQVVEDATAEEEVTRVLDRTSDCFATLGLGPEDKIDGKAARSCYKKLALKVHPDKAPEELKARAKAAFEKVEKAAADVEAFCETDVEATECLHRILHAAGPRRASMMRATAFDVLGVSEDCSLEEAGRQGRDLRETIMKLGMLTGGNYGHPDQAEAVRMIEEAAEAIAEPAALTASKGGSSFSSLKPIQVTRALGLRDLKLPRKIVSSEPQIDVIQLEALGSHHLVLLSSGATSLTDQEVIERIRGFSGQPKAGSLLVAADAAAKNAAQSISGPQRFGCCIVGVFEVGSGYVEPAAKKAKKDGGDKVRCRHILLKHKDLKQKMDPQAHLRSKGRGLSDLVRNRVRRGTCVR
;
A
#
# COMPACT_ATOMS: atom_id res chain seq x y z
N MET A 1 14.30 29.71 16.69
CA MET A 1 15.77 29.86 16.78
C MET A 1 16.09 31.24 17.30
N ALA A 2 17.24 31.37 17.95
CA ALA A 2 17.84 32.64 18.34
C ALA A 2 19.19 32.77 17.64
N PHE A 3 19.61 33.99 17.31
CA PHE A 3 20.95 34.27 16.82
C PHE A 3 21.76 34.86 17.98
N ASP A 4 22.90 34.26 18.30
CA ASP A 4 23.87 34.80 19.26
C ASP A 4 24.89 35.66 18.48
N PRO A 5 24.78 37.00 18.53
CA PRO A 5 25.66 37.88 17.78
C PRO A 5 27.10 37.88 18.31
N VAL A 6 27.33 37.46 19.56
CA VAL A 6 28.67 37.41 20.16
C VAL A 6 29.43 36.20 19.65
N LYS A 7 28.75 35.06 19.55
CA LYS A 7 29.34 33.80 19.07
C LYS A 7 29.22 33.61 17.56
N GLY A 8 28.34 34.38 16.90
CA GLY A 8 28.04 34.22 15.48
C GLY A 8 27.38 32.87 15.17
N ARG A 9 26.55 32.35 16.08
CA ARG A 9 25.90 31.03 15.95
C ARG A 9 24.39 31.13 16.03
N TYR A 10 23.71 30.24 15.34
CA TYR A 10 22.28 30.05 15.48
C TYR A 10 22.03 28.97 16.53
N LEU A 11 21.02 29.22 17.37
CA LEU A 11 20.64 28.34 18.47
C LEU A 11 19.17 27.93 18.29
N LYS A 12 18.88 26.63 18.43
CA LYS A 12 17.52 26.10 18.54
C LYS A 12 17.23 25.81 20.02
N ILE A 13 16.01 26.13 20.46
CA ILE A 13 15.55 25.73 21.78
C ILE A 13 15.03 24.29 21.65
N ASP A 14 15.62 23.38 22.39
CA ASP A 14 15.09 22.03 22.56
C ASP A 14 13.83 22.10 23.42
N ALA A 15 12.72 21.58 22.90
CA ALA A 15 11.42 21.64 23.57
C ALA A 15 11.38 20.81 24.86
N GLU A 16 12.19 19.76 24.97
CA GLU A 16 12.19 18.87 26.14
C GLU A 16 13.04 19.44 27.28
N THR A 17 14.24 19.90 26.95
CA THR A 17 15.21 20.38 27.95
C THR A 17 15.14 21.89 28.18
N ASN A 18 14.42 22.62 27.32
CA ASN A 18 14.42 24.09 27.25
C ASN A 18 15.84 24.68 27.13
N SER A 19 16.80 23.88 26.66
CA SER A 19 18.20 24.28 26.48
C SER A 19 18.44 24.75 25.05
N TYR A 20 19.44 25.63 24.89
CA TYR A 20 19.86 26.10 23.57
C TYR A 20 20.91 25.14 23.00
N THR A 21 20.62 24.56 21.84
CA THR A 21 21.56 23.74 21.07
C THR A 21 22.00 24.49 19.81
N ASP A 22 23.28 24.40 19.47
CA ASP A 22 23.82 24.96 18.22
C ASP A 22 23.07 24.34 17.03
N CYS A 23 22.67 25.16 16.06
CA CYS A 23 22.03 24.72 14.82
C CYS A 23 22.67 25.40 13.60
N ASP A 24 22.48 24.80 12.43
CA ASP A 24 23.02 25.35 11.19
C ASP A 24 22.38 26.70 10.84
N VAL A 25 23.09 27.43 9.98
CA VAL A 25 22.65 28.73 9.46
C VAL A 25 21.34 28.55 8.70
N PRO A 26 20.32 29.39 8.94
CA PRO A 26 19.11 29.45 8.14
C PRO A 26 19.44 29.54 6.65
N HIS A 27 18.78 28.70 5.85
CA HIS A 27 18.95 28.73 4.40
C HIS A 27 18.31 29.98 3.82
N ASP A 28 19.06 30.68 2.96
CA ASP A 28 18.55 31.77 2.14
C ASP A 28 18.06 31.17 0.81
N PRO A 29 16.75 31.19 0.53
CA PRO A 29 16.18 30.48 -0.62
C PRO A 29 16.79 30.98 -1.93
N ILE A 30 17.21 30.05 -2.78
CA ILE A 30 17.72 30.37 -4.12
C ILE A 30 16.59 30.20 -5.13
N GLU A 31 16.44 31.19 -6.02
CA GLU A 31 15.53 31.10 -7.16
C GLU A 31 16.29 30.54 -8.37
N TYR A 32 16.00 29.29 -8.71
CA TYR A 32 16.56 28.59 -9.85
C TYR A 32 15.74 28.89 -11.09
N SER A 33 16.41 28.94 -12.25
CA SER A 33 15.78 29.15 -13.56
C SER A 33 15.09 27.88 -14.08
N VAL A 34 14.23 27.26 -13.26
CA VAL A 34 13.47 26.06 -13.59
C VAL A 34 11.98 26.43 -13.68
N SER A 35 11.40 26.24 -14.86
CA SER A 35 9.96 26.37 -15.09
C SER A 35 9.29 25.01 -14.88
N VAL A 36 8.12 24.97 -14.22
CA VAL A 36 7.44 23.71 -13.88
C VAL A 36 6.05 23.66 -14.49
N SER A 37 5.83 22.66 -15.36
CA SER A 37 4.52 22.36 -15.95
C SER A 37 4.13 20.92 -15.66
N VAL A 38 2.96 20.71 -15.06
CA VAL A 38 2.49 19.36 -14.68
C VAL A 38 1.04 19.12 -15.09
N GLY A 39 0.75 17.90 -15.53
CA GLY A 39 -0.57 17.40 -15.86
C GLY A 39 -0.76 15.99 -15.32
N ALA A 40 -1.95 15.71 -14.79
CA ALA A 40 -2.34 14.38 -14.33
C ALA A 40 -3.65 13.97 -15.01
N SER A 41 -3.77 12.72 -15.42
CA SER A 41 -4.98 12.16 -16.03
C SER A 41 -5.30 10.80 -15.43
N LEU A 42 -6.60 10.53 -15.33
CA LEU A 42 -7.18 9.26 -14.91
C LEU A 42 -8.24 8.89 -15.95
N VAL A 43 -8.17 7.67 -16.48
CA VAL A 43 -9.11 7.14 -17.46
C VAL A 43 -9.56 5.76 -17.01
N GLY A 44 -10.88 5.57 -16.90
CA GLY A 44 -11.52 4.27 -16.69
C GLY A 44 -12.01 3.67 -18.00
N GLN A 45 -12.63 2.50 -17.95
CA GLN A 45 -13.25 1.85 -19.12
C GLN A 45 -14.64 2.45 -19.41
N THR A 46 -15.32 2.91 -18.36
CA THR A 46 -16.65 3.51 -18.36
C THR A 46 -16.70 4.80 -17.52
N ASP A 47 -17.73 5.62 -17.70
CA ASP A 47 -17.95 6.82 -16.87
C ASP A 47 -18.25 6.45 -15.41
N GLU A 48 -18.80 5.26 -15.15
CA GLU A 48 -19.05 4.76 -13.79
C GLU A 48 -17.76 4.45 -13.04
N ASP A 49 -16.73 3.97 -13.76
CA ASP A 49 -15.41 3.70 -13.18
C ASP A 49 -14.81 4.97 -12.57
N LEU A 50 -15.03 6.13 -13.19
CA LEU A 50 -14.54 7.39 -12.64
C LEU A 50 -15.16 7.73 -11.28
N ASN A 51 -16.31 7.15 -10.91
CA ASN A 51 -16.91 7.33 -9.59
C ASN A 51 -16.65 6.16 -8.65
N ALA A 52 -15.92 5.13 -9.10
CA ALA A 52 -15.62 3.97 -8.28
C ALA A 52 -14.73 4.36 -7.08
N PRO A 53 -14.97 3.77 -5.90
CA PRO A 53 -14.19 4.07 -4.71
C PRO A 53 -12.73 3.65 -4.84
N ASP A 54 -12.46 2.63 -5.66
CA ASP A 54 -11.13 2.02 -5.88
C ASP A 54 -10.27 2.75 -6.93
N ARG A 55 -10.73 3.90 -7.44
CA ARG A 55 -9.99 4.66 -8.45
C ARG A 55 -8.68 5.24 -7.88
N PRO A 56 -7.57 5.25 -8.66
CA PRO A 56 -6.36 5.96 -8.30
C PRO A 56 -6.62 7.45 -8.04
N ARG A 57 -5.83 8.05 -7.16
CA ARG A 57 -5.88 9.49 -6.86
C ARG A 57 -4.55 10.15 -7.18
N THR A 58 -4.62 11.44 -7.52
CA THR A 58 -3.44 12.27 -7.77
C THR A 58 -3.52 13.55 -6.94
N MET A 59 -2.36 14.04 -6.51
CA MET A 59 -2.20 15.29 -5.77
C MET A 59 -1.15 16.14 -6.48
N LEU A 60 -1.49 17.39 -6.80
CA LEU A 60 -0.61 18.31 -7.51
C LEU A 60 -0.47 19.62 -6.72
N LEU A 61 0.62 19.76 -5.97
CA LEU A 61 1.01 20.97 -5.25
C LEU A 61 2.05 21.71 -6.09
N LYS A 62 1.61 22.52 -7.04
CA LYS A 62 2.51 23.20 -8.00
C LYS A 62 3.40 24.27 -7.36
N GLU A 63 2.99 24.82 -6.22
CA GLU A 63 3.68 25.91 -5.52
C GLU A 63 3.59 25.67 -4.00
N LEU A 64 4.53 24.91 -3.46
CA LEU A 64 4.56 24.52 -2.05
C LEU A 64 4.57 25.73 -1.10
N VAL A 65 5.25 26.83 -1.46
CA VAL A 65 5.27 28.04 -0.63
C VAL A 65 3.87 28.62 -0.46
N LYS A 66 3.08 28.69 -1.53
CA LYS A 66 1.70 29.21 -1.47
C LYS A 66 0.78 28.24 -0.75
N THR A 67 0.93 26.93 -0.99
CA THR A 67 0.18 25.91 -0.26
C THR A 67 0.48 25.96 1.24
N GLY A 68 1.76 26.04 1.62
CA GLY A 68 2.19 26.18 3.01
C GLY A 68 1.60 27.43 3.67
N ALA A 69 1.67 28.58 3.01
CA ALA A 69 1.06 29.82 3.49
C ALA A 69 -0.47 29.67 3.72
N ALA A 70 -1.19 29.04 2.78
CA ALA A 70 -2.62 28.78 2.93
C ALA A 70 -2.92 27.83 4.12
N MET A 71 -2.00 26.92 4.43
CA MET A 71 -2.07 25.99 5.56
C MET A 71 -1.38 26.52 6.83
N LYS A 72 -1.05 27.83 6.89
CA LYS A 72 -0.37 28.46 8.03
C LYS A 72 0.95 27.78 8.42
N THR A 73 1.60 27.15 7.45
CA THR A 73 2.86 26.42 7.58
C THR A 73 3.86 27.08 6.63
N PRO A 74 4.54 28.15 7.05
CA PRO A 74 5.37 28.96 6.15
C PRO A 74 6.57 28.16 5.62
N LEU A 75 6.81 28.26 4.31
CA LEU A 75 7.88 27.54 3.59
C LEU A 75 8.71 28.48 2.71
N PHE A 76 8.81 29.76 3.08
CA PHE A 76 9.49 30.78 2.27
C PHE A 76 11.01 30.59 2.17
N PHE A 77 11.60 29.75 3.01
CA PHE A 77 13.03 29.42 3.01
C PHE A 77 13.38 28.29 2.04
N LEU A 78 12.40 27.67 1.37
CA LEU A 78 12.67 26.62 0.38
C LEU A 78 13.18 27.23 -0.94
N ASP A 79 14.16 26.55 -1.55
CA ASP A 79 14.59 26.84 -2.92
C ASP A 79 13.40 26.82 -3.90
N GLN A 80 13.38 27.78 -4.83
CA GLN A 80 12.31 27.92 -5.82
C GLN A 80 12.78 27.47 -7.20
N PRO A 81 11.93 26.76 -7.97
CA PRO A 81 10.55 26.37 -7.67
C PRO A 81 10.46 25.26 -6.61
N ALA A 82 9.46 25.34 -5.74
CA ALA A 82 9.12 24.27 -4.80
C ALA A 82 7.76 23.64 -5.17
N ALA A 83 7.74 22.35 -5.53
CA ALA A 83 6.52 21.65 -5.95
C ALA A 83 6.49 20.19 -5.44
N CYS A 84 5.30 19.63 -5.25
CA CYS A 84 5.13 18.22 -4.90
C CYS A 84 3.99 17.60 -5.71
N PHE A 85 4.25 16.44 -6.29
CA PHE A 85 3.27 15.64 -7.02
C PHE A 85 3.20 14.26 -6.40
N ALA A 86 2.01 13.71 -6.24
CA ALA A 86 1.85 12.36 -5.75
C ALA A 86 0.75 11.61 -6.49
N MET A 87 0.94 10.32 -6.64
CA MET A 87 -0.01 9.38 -7.21
C MET A 87 -0.20 8.23 -6.24
N PHE A 88 -1.46 7.88 -6.01
CA PHE A 88 -1.90 6.88 -5.06
C PHE A 88 -2.72 5.84 -5.80
N ASP A 89 -2.31 4.58 -5.73
CA ASP A 89 -2.91 3.48 -6.46
C ASP A 89 -3.27 2.33 -5.53
N GLY A 90 -4.52 1.88 -5.59
CA GLY A 90 -5.12 1.02 -4.59
C GLY A 90 -4.70 -0.43 -4.70
N VAL A 91 -4.45 -1.06 -3.55
CA VAL A 91 -4.23 -2.50 -3.42
C VAL A 91 -5.39 -3.05 -2.60
N ARG A 92 -6.19 -3.97 -3.19
CA ARG A 92 -7.41 -4.55 -2.59
C ARG A 92 -8.56 -3.58 -2.29
N GLY A 93 -8.44 -2.30 -2.60
CA GLY A 93 -9.54 -1.33 -2.45
C GLY A 93 -9.08 0.12 -2.58
N GLY A 94 -9.93 1.04 -2.14
CA GLY A 94 -9.74 2.49 -2.33
C GLY A 94 -9.78 3.34 -1.06
N ALA A 95 -10.15 2.78 0.08
CA ALA A 95 -10.13 3.47 1.37
C ALA A 95 -8.70 3.89 1.75
N ALA A 96 -7.72 3.00 1.55
CA ALA A 96 -6.30 3.32 1.81
C ALA A 96 -5.78 4.46 0.90
N VAL A 97 -6.21 4.47 -0.36
CA VAL A 97 -5.89 5.52 -1.35
C VAL A 97 -6.48 6.86 -0.92
N GLU A 98 -7.76 6.85 -0.54
CA GLU A 98 -8.44 8.05 -0.07
C GLU A 98 -7.77 8.61 1.18
N TRP A 99 -7.48 7.75 2.16
CA TRP A 99 -6.83 8.15 3.40
C TRP A 99 -5.45 8.75 3.12
N CYS A 100 -4.57 8.06 2.38
CA CYS A 100 -3.22 8.56 2.10
C CYS A 100 -3.24 9.88 1.31
N SER A 101 -4.15 10.02 0.34
CA SER A 101 -4.26 11.25 -0.45
C SER A 101 -4.64 12.49 0.39
N LYS A 102 -5.41 12.29 1.46
CA LYS A 102 -5.81 13.35 2.40
C LYS A 102 -4.73 13.67 3.44
N HIS A 103 -3.82 12.75 3.74
CA HIS A 103 -2.87 12.90 4.85
C HIS A 103 -1.42 13.15 4.42
N LEU A 104 -1.03 12.83 3.17
CA LEU A 104 0.37 13.02 2.75
C LEU A 104 0.84 14.47 2.93
N HIS A 105 0.05 15.45 2.47
CA HIS A 105 0.42 16.86 2.58
C HIS A 105 0.39 17.39 4.02
N THR A 106 -0.46 16.83 4.89
CA THR A 106 -0.53 17.23 6.30
C THR A 106 0.67 16.75 7.10
N LYS A 107 1.39 15.73 6.62
CA LYS A 107 2.68 15.29 7.17
C LYS A 107 3.88 15.97 6.50
N LEU A 108 3.83 16.12 5.18
CA LEU A 108 4.91 16.72 4.40
C LEU A 108 5.18 18.18 4.77
N LEU A 109 4.15 19.03 4.80
CA LEU A 109 4.35 20.47 4.99
C LEU A 109 4.92 20.81 6.38
N PRO A 110 4.43 20.23 7.50
CA PRO A 110 5.03 20.48 8.81
C PRO A 110 6.48 20.02 8.91
N GLN A 111 6.82 18.84 8.37
CA GLN A 111 8.20 18.35 8.41
C GLN A 111 9.14 19.22 7.55
N LEU A 112 8.68 19.69 6.38
CA LEU A 112 9.41 20.71 5.61
C LEU A 112 9.58 22.00 6.41
N SER A 113 8.55 22.48 7.10
CA SER A 113 8.59 23.72 7.90
C SER A 113 9.50 23.64 9.12
N ALA A 114 9.73 22.44 9.63
CA ALA A 114 10.52 22.20 10.84
C ALA A 114 12.03 22.31 10.60
N SER A 115 12.47 22.13 9.35
CA SER A 115 13.88 22.28 8.95
C SER A 115 14.02 23.46 8.00
N ILE A 116 14.62 24.52 8.53
CA ILE A 116 14.86 25.77 7.79
C ILE A 116 16.29 25.84 7.20
N THR A 117 17.04 24.76 7.33
CA THR A 117 18.41 24.63 6.82
C THR A 117 18.37 24.23 5.36
N TYR A 118 19.54 24.21 4.73
CA TYR A 118 19.66 23.70 3.38
C TYR A 118 19.30 22.22 3.37
N TRP A 119 18.43 21.81 2.46
CA TRP A 119 17.98 20.42 2.35
C TRP A 119 19.00 19.62 1.56
N HIS A 120 19.83 18.78 2.16
CA HIS A 120 20.70 17.89 1.39
C HIS A 120 19.93 16.68 0.85
N ASP A 121 20.51 15.99 -0.13
CA ASP A 121 19.92 14.79 -0.73
C ASP A 121 19.60 13.70 0.30
N ALA A 122 20.47 13.54 1.32
CA ALA A 122 20.26 12.61 2.41
C ALA A 122 19.04 12.99 3.26
N ASP A 123 18.86 14.29 3.53
CA ASP A 123 17.74 14.82 4.31
C ASP A 123 16.42 14.64 3.56
N LEU A 124 16.41 14.88 2.25
CA LEU A 124 15.22 14.71 1.43
C LEU A 124 14.81 13.23 1.30
N ARG A 125 15.79 12.32 1.17
CA ARG A 125 15.54 10.87 1.24
C ARG A 125 14.99 10.48 2.61
N GLY A 126 15.60 10.98 3.68
CA GLY A 126 15.17 10.76 5.06
C GLY A 126 13.74 11.26 5.31
N LEU A 127 13.43 12.46 4.83
CA LEU A 127 12.12 13.11 4.91
C LEU A 127 11.03 12.24 4.27
N LEU A 128 11.19 11.87 2.99
CA LEU A 128 10.18 11.06 2.30
C LEU A 128 10.04 9.67 2.92
N ARG A 129 11.15 9.03 3.32
CA ARG A 129 11.10 7.75 4.03
C ARG A 129 10.34 7.86 5.35
N SER A 130 10.62 8.90 6.13
CA SER A 130 9.97 9.18 7.42
C SER A 130 8.47 9.40 7.25
N ILE A 131 8.06 10.27 6.31
CA ILE A 131 6.64 10.54 6.03
C ILE A 131 5.90 9.27 5.62
N LEU A 132 6.45 8.48 4.69
CA LEU A 132 5.79 7.26 4.23
C LEU A 132 5.72 6.20 5.34
N ALA A 133 6.75 6.09 6.18
CA ALA A 133 6.71 5.22 7.36
C ALA A 133 5.65 5.67 8.38
N GLU A 134 5.53 6.97 8.64
CA GLU A 134 4.51 7.52 9.54
C GLU A 134 3.09 7.27 9.01
N LEU A 135 2.87 7.50 7.71
CA LEU A 135 1.60 7.19 7.06
C LEU A 135 1.28 5.70 7.16
N ASP A 136 2.28 4.82 7.00
CA ASP A 136 2.08 3.38 7.12
C ASP A 136 1.60 2.97 8.51
N VAL A 137 2.27 3.47 9.56
CA VAL A 137 1.93 3.19 10.95
C VAL A 137 0.49 3.63 11.24
N GLN A 138 0.12 4.84 10.81
CA GLN A 138 -1.23 5.36 11.03
C GLN A 138 -2.27 4.62 10.20
N LEU A 139 -1.97 4.27 8.95
CA LEU A 139 -2.88 3.57 8.04
C LEU A 139 -3.20 2.15 8.53
N VAL A 140 -2.20 1.43 9.03
CA VAL A 140 -2.36 0.09 9.61
C VAL A 140 -3.28 0.11 10.84
N GLN A 141 -3.37 1.23 11.55
CA GLN A 141 -4.25 1.43 12.70
C GLN A 141 -5.66 1.90 12.30
N GLN A 142 -5.90 2.30 11.06
CA GLN A 142 -7.22 2.78 10.64
C GLN A 142 -8.19 1.62 10.43
N ALA A 143 -9.30 1.66 11.17
CA ALA A 143 -10.44 0.78 10.92
C ALA A 143 -10.90 0.89 9.46
N GLY A 144 -11.11 -0.25 8.80
CA GLY A 144 -11.55 -0.32 7.40
C GLY A 144 -10.45 -0.14 6.34
N CYS A 145 -9.22 0.23 6.71
CA CYS A 145 -8.07 0.24 5.79
C CYS A 145 -7.10 -0.94 6.04
N CYS A 146 -7.35 -1.74 7.06
CA CYS A 146 -6.42 -2.74 7.55
C CYS A 146 -6.04 -3.81 6.52
N TRP A 147 -6.95 -4.19 5.62
CA TRP A 147 -6.70 -5.20 4.58
C TRP A 147 -6.40 -4.60 3.22
N GLU A 148 -6.56 -3.28 3.10
CA GLU A 148 -6.24 -2.52 1.91
C GLU A 148 -4.82 -1.98 1.98
N GLY A 149 -4.25 -1.65 0.82
CA GLY A 149 -2.99 -0.97 0.72
C GLY A 149 -2.99 0.09 -0.35
N VAL A 150 -1.87 0.80 -0.41
CA VAL A 150 -1.62 1.78 -1.48
C VAL A 150 -0.20 1.63 -1.98
N SER A 151 -0.08 1.52 -3.31
CA SER A 151 1.15 1.81 -4.04
C SER A 151 1.21 3.32 -4.26
N ILE A 152 2.37 3.93 -4.05
CA ILE A 152 2.51 5.38 -4.06
C ILE A 152 3.74 5.79 -4.86
N ALA A 153 3.63 6.88 -5.62
CA ALA A 153 4.78 7.58 -6.19
C ALA A 153 4.69 9.06 -5.79
N VAL A 154 5.74 9.61 -5.21
CA VAL A 154 5.86 11.00 -4.78
C VAL A 154 7.05 11.63 -5.45
N ALA A 155 6.87 12.78 -6.08
CA ALA A 155 7.92 13.59 -6.66
C ALA A 155 7.94 14.96 -5.97
N LEU A 156 9.04 15.28 -5.30
CA LEU A 156 9.29 16.53 -4.60
C LEU A 156 10.39 17.31 -5.34
N LEU A 157 10.06 18.51 -5.81
CA LEU A 157 11.00 19.44 -6.43
C LEU A 157 11.30 20.58 -5.45
N LEU A 158 12.58 20.83 -5.19
CA LEU A 158 13.07 22.01 -4.47
C LEU A 158 14.22 22.63 -5.27
N GLY A 159 13.97 23.79 -5.90
CA GLY A 159 14.92 24.43 -6.80
C GLY A 159 15.15 23.58 -8.05
N ASP A 160 16.37 23.09 -8.20
CA ASP A 160 16.82 22.21 -9.27
C ASP A 160 16.92 20.73 -8.84
N ARG A 161 16.49 20.38 -7.63
CA ARG A 161 16.53 19.02 -7.11
C ARG A 161 15.18 18.34 -7.14
N LEU A 162 15.08 17.30 -7.96
CA LEU A 162 13.90 16.47 -8.09
C LEU A 162 14.13 15.13 -7.37
N VAL A 163 13.40 14.91 -6.29
CA VAL A 163 13.43 13.68 -5.50
C VAL A 163 12.18 12.86 -5.78
N VAL A 164 12.34 11.61 -6.19
CA VAL A 164 11.23 10.72 -6.54
C VAL A 164 11.27 9.50 -5.62
N ALA A 165 10.24 9.34 -4.79
CA ALA A 165 10.01 8.15 -3.99
C ALA A 165 8.93 7.27 -4.64
N SER A 166 9.20 5.99 -4.85
CA SER A 166 8.24 5.02 -5.39
C SER A 166 8.09 3.80 -4.49
N LEU A 167 6.87 3.26 -4.42
CA LEU A 167 6.51 2.13 -3.58
C LEU A 167 5.40 1.31 -4.26
N GLY A 168 5.61 0.00 -4.35
CA GLY A 168 4.64 -0.95 -4.89
C GLY A 168 4.61 -1.04 -6.40
N GLY A 169 3.41 -1.06 -6.97
CA GLY A 169 3.18 -1.23 -8.40
C GLY A 169 3.25 0.06 -9.21
N THR A 170 3.47 1.20 -8.57
CA THR A 170 3.72 2.46 -9.27
C THR A 170 5.09 2.43 -9.95
N HIS A 171 5.23 3.22 -11.00
CA HIS A 171 6.45 3.26 -11.79
C HIS A 171 6.77 4.69 -12.21
N ALA A 172 8.06 5.02 -12.31
CA ALA A 172 8.52 6.34 -12.70
C ALA A 172 9.56 6.29 -13.82
N LEU A 173 9.41 7.16 -14.80
CA LEU A 173 10.36 7.37 -15.90
C LEU A 173 10.85 8.82 -15.85
N VAL A 174 12.13 9.03 -16.11
CA VAL A 174 12.70 10.37 -16.28
C VAL A 174 13.43 10.49 -17.60
N ALA A 175 13.29 11.63 -18.26
CA ALA A 175 14.03 12.00 -19.46
C ALA A 175 14.91 13.22 -19.19
N ALA A 176 16.19 13.13 -19.57
CA ALA A 176 17.07 14.28 -19.65
C ALA A 176 16.83 15.09 -20.95
N PRO A 177 17.36 16.32 -21.08
CA PRO A 177 17.14 17.18 -22.24
C PRO A 177 17.71 16.61 -23.55
N ASP A 178 18.69 15.72 -23.46
CA ASP A 178 19.25 14.98 -24.60
C ASP A 178 18.30 13.88 -25.13
N GLY A 179 17.12 13.73 -24.53
CA GLY A 179 16.11 12.77 -24.92
C GLY A 179 16.39 11.34 -24.45
N ARG A 180 17.42 11.11 -23.63
CA ARG A 180 17.68 9.83 -22.97
C ARG A 180 16.69 9.64 -21.83
N TRP A 181 15.93 8.55 -21.93
CA TRP A 181 14.99 8.11 -20.91
C TRP A 181 15.63 7.03 -20.06
N ARG A 182 15.35 7.09 -18.76
CA ARG A 182 15.66 6.01 -17.84
C ARG A 182 14.45 5.70 -16.97
N SER A 183 14.25 4.42 -16.71
CA SER A 183 13.41 3.98 -15.60
C SER A 183 14.08 4.37 -14.30
N LEU A 184 13.31 4.93 -13.37
CA LEU A 184 13.70 4.95 -11.98
C LEU A 184 13.29 3.57 -11.44
N ASP A 185 14.29 2.71 -11.21
CA ASP A 185 14.07 1.36 -10.67
C ASP A 185 13.16 1.46 -9.44
N GLY A 186 12.23 0.52 -9.26
CA GLY A 186 11.21 0.65 -8.22
C GLY A 186 9.90 -0.08 -8.46
N ARG A 187 9.79 -0.93 -9.50
CA ARG A 187 8.65 -1.84 -9.60
C ARG A 187 8.79 -2.94 -8.56
N HIS A 188 8.17 -2.73 -7.42
CA HIS A 188 8.18 -3.67 -6.30
C HIS A 188 7.04 -4.67 -6.48
N VAL A 189 7.17 -5.50 -7.52
CA VAL A 189 6.15 -6.46 -7.94
C VAL A 189 6.65 -7.89 -7.76
N ALA A 190 5.73 -8.81 -7.51
CA ALA A 190 6.00 -10.22 -7.29
C ALA A 190 6.54 -10.94 -8.54
N SER A 191 6.58 -10.29 -9.70
CA SER A 191 7.26 -10.81 -10.90
C SER A 191 8.77 -10.56 -10.90
N SER A 192 9.28 -9.67 -10.04
CA SER A 192 10.71 -9.46 -9.86
C SER A 192 11.32 -10.59 -9.02
N ALA A 193 12.36 -11.25 -9.54
CA ALA A 193 13.03 -12.36 -8.87
C ALA A 193 13.64 -11.94 -7.52
N GLU A 194 14.18 -10.73 -7.42
CA GLU A 194 14.72 -10.17 -6.17
C GLU A 194 13.61 -10.01 -5.12
N GLU A 195 12.48 -9.42 -5.51
CA GLU A 195 11.35 -9.21 -4.61
C GLU A 195 10.65 -10.52 -4.23
N GLN A 196 10.62 -11.51 -5.13
CA GLN A 196 10.18 -12.87 -4.79
C GLN A 196 11.10 -13.51 -3.76
N ALA A 197 12.42 -13.46 -3.95
CA ALA A 197 13.38 -14.04 -3.03
C ALA A 197 13.26 -13.39 -1.64
N ARG A 198 13.16 -12.05 -1.58
CA ARG A 198 12.92 -11.31 -0.34
C ARG A 198 11.61 -11.74 0.33
N SER A 199 10.52 -11.81 -0.42
CA SER A 199 9.19 -12.16 0.13
C SER A 199 9.17 -13.62 0.62
N LYS A 200 9.72 -14.57 -0.15
CA LYS A 200 9.86 -15.99 0.21
C LYS A 200 10.72 -16.16 1.48
N ALA A 201 11.82 -15.42 1.61
CA ALA A 201 12.65 -15.43 2.82
C ALA A 201 11.89 -14.97 4.08
N LEU A 202 10.89 -14.10 3.92
CA LEU A 202 10.00 -13.64 4.99
C LEU A 202 8.80 -14.59 5.24
N GLY A 203 8.73 -15.70 4.50
CA GLY A 203 7.69 -16.72 4.60
C GLY A 203 6.45 -16.44 3.77
N ALA A 204 6.54 -15.56 2.77
CA ALA A 204 5.46 -15.37 1.81
C ALA A 204 5.35 -16.57 0.87
N GLU A 205 4.13 -16.82 0.44
CA GLU A 205 3.85 -17.75 -0.65
C GLU A 205 3.62 -16.94 -1.92
N ILE A 206 4.26 -17.37 -3.01
CA ILE A 206 4.07 -16.78 -4.33
C ILE A 206 3.12 -17.70 -5.10
N VAL A 207 1.92 -17.22 -5.37
CA VAL A 207 0.89 -17.93 -6.15
C VAL A 207 0.86 -17.41 -7.58
N GLY A 208 0.45 -18.26 -8.53
CA GLY A 208 0.44 -17.92 -9.96
C GLY A 208 1.76 -18.19 -10.69
N GLU A 209 2.52 -19.19 -10.26
CA GLU A 209 3.67 -19.76 -10.98
C GLU A 209 3.27 -21.18 -11.44
N GLU A 210 2.80 -21.42 -12.68
CA GLU A 210 2.73 -22.81 -13.19
C GLU A 210 3.92 -23.16 -14.06
N LYS A 211 4.56 -24.24 -13.62
CA LYS A 211 5.36 -25.12 -14.44
C LYS A 211 4.42 -26.01 -15.28
N GLY A 212 4.45 -25.80 -16.60
CA GLY A 212 4.05 -26.82 -17.58
C GLY A 212 2.56 -26.88 -17.91
N LYS A 213 2.18 -26.15 -18.96
CA LYS A 213 0.91 -26.21 -19.73
C LYS A 213 -0.22 -25.24 -19.38
N GLY A 214 0.05 -24.19 -18.59
CA GLY A 214 -0.63 -22.90 -18.77
C GLY A 214 -1.13 -22.23 -17.49
N VAL A 215 -0.27 -21.50 -16.78
CA VAL A 215 -0.72 -20.42 -15.90
C VAL A 215 -0.90 -19.14 -16.69
N VAL A 216 -2.07 -18.53 -16.52
CA VAL A 216 -2.52 -17.31 -17.20
C VAL A 216 -2.52 -16.11 -16.23
N GLY A 217 -1.62 -16.06 -15.24
CA GLY A 217 -1.62 -15.01 -14.22
C GLY A 217 -0.23 -14.47 -13.89
N ALA A 218 -0.15 -13.17 -13.58
CA ALA A 218 1.04 -12.59 -12.98
C ALA A 218 1.23 -13.13 -11.55
N PRO A 219 2.46 -13.43 -11.12
CA PRO A 219 2.73 -13.91 -9.76
C PRO A 219 2.20 -12.91 -8.73
N CYS A 220 1.67 -13.44 -7.64
CA CYS A 220 1.12 -12.66 -6.53
C CYS A 220 1.69 -13.14 -5.20
N VAL A 221 1.85 -12.22 -4.26
CA VAL A 221 2.20 -12.48 -2.87
C VAL A 221 0.93 -12.73 -2.07
N GLN A 222 0.94 -13.79 -1.29
CA GLN A 222 0.03 -14.00 -0.18
C GLN A 222 0.80 -14.50 1.04
N LYS A 223 0.16 -14.54 2.21
CA LYS A 223 0.74 -15.28 3.31
C LYS A 223 0.68 -16.77 2.99
N SER A 224 1.72 -17.51 3.38
CA SER A 224 1.71 -18.96 3.24
C SER A 224 0.57 -19.57 4.06
N VAL A 225 -0.36 -20.22 3.35
CA VAL A 225 -1.41 -21.03 3.96
C VAL A 225 -0.82 -22.41 4.23
N ARG A 226 -0.06 -22.54 5.33
CA ARG A 226 0.30 -23.87 5.85
C ARG A 226 -0.90 -24.41 6.61
N SER A 227 -1.24 -25.69 6.58
CA SER A 227 -2.25 -26.27 7.48
C SER A 227 -1.72 -26.36 8.92
N ARG A 228 -2.58 -26.21 9.95
CA ARG A 228 -2.23 -26.50 11.35
C ARG A 228 -2.20 -28.02 11.49
N ASP A 229 -1.00 -28.58 11.57
CA ASP A 229 -0.83 -30.03 11.63
C ASP A 229 -0.84 -30.52 13.08
N TRP A 230 -2.04 -30.86 13.57
CA TRP A 230 -2.24 -31.40 14.91
C TRP A 230 -2.39 -32.93 14.90
N GLN A 231 -2.64 -33.54 13.73
CA GLN A 231 -2.88 -34.97 13.67
C GLN A 231 -1.57 -35.72 13.89
N VAL A 232 -1.49 -36.44 15.01
CA VAL A 232 -0.42 -37.40 15.23
C VAL A 232 -0.75 -38.62 14.39
N VAL A 233 0.06 -38.86 13.36
CA VAL A 233 -0.07 -40.06 12.54
C VAL A 233 0.46 -41.24 13.37
N GLU A 234 -0.40 -42.21 13.67
CA GLU A 234 -0.04 -43.34 14.54
C GLU A 234 1.17 -44.10 13.98
N ASP A 235 1.22 -44.26 12.65
CA ASP A 235 2.28 -44.95 11.91
C ASP A 235 3.40 -44.04 11.39
N ALA A 236 3.45 -42.76 11.77
CA ALA A 236 4.54 -41.88 11.35
C ALA A 236 5.89 -42.36 11.87
N THR A 237 6.89 -42.28 10.99
CA THR A 237 8.29 -42.47 11.34
C THR A 237 8.75 -41.41 12.34
N ALA A 238 9.83 -41.69 13.07
CA ALA A 238 10.42 -40.71 13.99
C ALA A 238 10.81 -39.41 13.26
N GLU A 239 11.25 -39.50 11.99
CA GLU A 239 11.60 -38.34 11.18
C GLU A 239 10.38 -37.46 10.84
N GLU A 240 9.28 -38.08 10.40
CA GLU A 240 8.03 -37.38 10.11
C GLU A 240 7.48 -36.68 11.34
N GLU A 241 7.53 -37.35 12.49
CA GLU A 241 7.02 -36.80 13.76
C GLU A 241 7.92 -35.67 14.29
N VAL A 242 9.25 -35.81 14.22
CA VAL A 242 10.20 -34.74 14.54
C VAL A 242 9.99 -33.53 13.63
N THR A 243 9.76 -33.77 12.33
CA THR A 243 9.47 -32.72 11.35
C THR A 243 8.13 -32.05 11.64
N ARG A 244 7.08 -32.80 11.99
CA ARG A 244 5.78 -32.26 12.40
C ARG A 244 5.92 -31.35 13.62
N VAL A 245 6.53 -31.87 14.69
CA VAL A 245 6.74 -31.16 15.95
C VAL A 245 7.56 -29.89 15.75
N LEU A 246 8.65 -29.91 14.99
CA LEU A 246 9.47 -28.71 14.82
C LEU A 246 8.88 -27.71 13.83
N ASP A 247 8.39 -28.19 12.68
CA ASP A 247 8.17 -27.33 11.51
C ASP A 247 6.69 -27.01 11.27
N ARG A 248 5.76 -27.81 11.82
CA ARG A 248 4.32 -27.75 11.50
C ARG A 248 3.41 -27.41 12.68
N THR A 249 3.91 -27.48 13.91
CA THR A 249 3.11 -27.13 15.10
C THR A 249 3.39 -25.71 15.56
N SER A 250 2.31 -24.93 15.68
CA SER A 250 2.34 -23.52 16.06
C SER A 250 2.29 -23.28 17.56
N ASP A 251 1.64 -24.17 18.30
CA ASP A 251 1.20 -23.94 19.67
C ASP A 251 1.38 -25.22 20.51
N CYS A 252 1.26 -25.08 21.84
CA CYS A 252 1.44 -26.21 22.76
C CYS A 252 0.45 -27.36 22.49
N PHE A 253 -0.82 -27.08 22.18
CA PHE A 253 -1.83 -28.11 21.91
C PHE A 253 -1.54 -28.89 20.63
N ALA A 254 -1.24 -28.21 19.52
CA ALA A 254 -0.87 -28.86 18.27
C ALA A 254 0.43 -29.69 18.41
N THR A 255 1.37 -29.21 19.24
CA THR A 255 2.61 -29.94 19.56
C THR A 255 2.29 -31.30 20.18
N LEU A 256 1.37 -31.33 21.14
CA LEU A 256 0.90 -32.55 21.82
C LEU A 256 -0.08 -33.39 20.99
N GLY A 257 -0.55 -32.87 19.86
CA GLY A 257 -1.51 -33.54 19.01
C GLY A 257 -2.94 -33.54 19.55
N LEU A 258 -3.30 -32.55 20.37
CA LEU A 258 -4.63 -32.40 20.94
C LEU A 258 -5.57 -31.75 19.91
N GLY A 259 -6.48 -32.56 19.37
CA GLY A 259 -7.53 -32.17 18.44
C GLY A 259 -8.73 -31.50 19.11
N PRO A 260 -9.68 -30.97 18.31
CA PRO A 260 -10.79 -30.15 18.81
C PRO A 260 -11.80 -30.93 19.68
N GLU A 261 -11.90 -32.24 19.46
CA GLU A 261 -12.80 -33.14 20.20
C GLU A 261 -12.13 -33.75 21.43
N ASP A 262 -10.83 -33.52 21.63
CA ASP A 262 -10.10 -34.06 22.77
C ASP A 262 -10.44 -33.29 24.04
N LYS A 263 -10.64 -34.04 25.13
CA LYS A 263 -10.80 -33.42 26.44
C LYS A 263 -9.49 -32.77 26.89
N ILE A 264 -9.54 -31.48 27.18
CA ILE A 264 -8.36 -30.71 27.60
C ILE A 264 -8.23 -30.75 29.12
N ASP A 265 -7.43 -31.69 29.61
CA ASP A 265 -7.02 -31.75 31.01
C ASP A 265 -5.55 -32.16 31.16
N GLY A 266 -4.97 -31.91 32.33
CA GLY A 266 -3.56 -32.26 32.60
C GLY A 266 -3.28 -33.77 32.51
N LYS A 267 -4.30 -34.64 32.58
CA LYS A 267 -4.12 -36.09 32.38
C LYS A 267 -3.98 -36.42 30.89
N ALA A 268 -4.78 -35.79 30.03
CA ALA A 268 -4.67 -35.90 28.58
C ALA A 268 -3.30 -35.40 28.10
N ALA A 269 -2.85 -34.23 28.58
CA ALA A 269 -1.52 -33.69 28.26
C ALA A 269 -0.39 -34.67 28.60
N ARG A 270 -0.37 -35.22 29.81
CA ARG A 270 0.61 -36.24 30.24
C ARG A 270 0.55 -37.53 29.41
N SER A 271 -0.65 -37.95 29.03
CA SER A 271 -0.84 -39.14 28.19
C SER A 271 -0.26 -38.94 26.80
N CYS A 272 -0.55 -37.80 26.16
CA CYS A 272 -0.01 -37.43 24.85
C CYS A 272 1.51 -37.24 24.90
N TYR A 273 2.02 -36.57 25.94
CA TYR A 273 3.46 -36.46 26.18
C TYR A 273 4.14 -37.83 26.20
N LYS A 274 3.66 -38.79 27.00
CA LYS A 274 4.26 -40.13 27.10
C LYS A 274 4.30 -40.85 25.74
N LYS A 275 3.24 -40.72 24.94
CA LYS A 275 3.17 -41.32 23.60
C LYS A 275 4.19 -40.67 22.65
N LEU A 276 4.22 -39.34 22.60
CA LEU A 276 5.07 -38.58 21.69
C LEU A 276 6.55 -38.60 22.08
N ALA A 277 6.86 -38.49 23.36
CA ALA A 277 8.21 -38.54 23.93
C ALA A 277 8.96 -39.80 23.48
N LEU A 278 8.27 -40.94 23.36
CA LEU A 278 8.86 -42.19 22.86
C LEU A 278 9.16 -42.17 21.36
N LYS A 279 8.39 -41.41 20.57
CA LYS A 279 8.57 -41.26 19.11
C LYS A 279 9.68 -40.28 18.76
N VAL A 280 9.79 -39.18 19.51
CA VAL A 280 10.80 -38.12 19.27
C VAL A 280 12.04 -38.25 20.17
N HIS A 281 12.19 -39.36 20.91
CA HIS A 281 13.32 -39.55 21.83
C HIS A 281 14.66 -39.56 21.06
N PRO A 282 15.68 -38.78 21.48
CA PRO A 282 16.95 -38.71 20.77
C PRO A 282 17.66 -40.07 20.66
N ASP A 283 17.57 -40.92 21.68
CA ASP A 283 18.22 -42.25 21.67
C ASP A 283 17.60 -43.25 20.68
N LYS A 284 16.37 -43.00 20.22
CA LYS A 284 15.68 -43.84 19.23
C LYS A 284 15.75 -43.26 17.82
N ALA A 285 16.24 -42.04 17.68
CA ALA A 285 16.38 -41.38 16.39
C ALA A 285 17.66 -41.83 15.68
N PRO A 286 17.66 -41.94 14.34
CA PRO A 286 18.87 -42.09 13.53
C PRO A 286 19.92 -41.02 13.89
N GLU A 287 21.21 -41.35 13.77
CA GLU A 287 22.34 -40.47 14.10
C GLU A 287 22.19 -39.07 13.49
N GLU A 288 21.73 -39.00 12.24
CA GLU A 288 21.51 -37.76 11.46
C GLU A 288 20.39 -36.86 12.03
N LEU A 289 19.44 -37.44 12.77
CA LEU A 289 18.27 -36.76 13.32
C LEU A 289 18.36 -36.47 14.81
N LYS A 290 19.36 -37.01 15.54
CA LYS A 290 19.45 -36.88 17.01
C LYS A 290 19.34 -35.44 17.51
N ALA A 291 20.00 -34.49 16.84
CA ALA A 291 19.94 -33.08 17.22
C ALA A 291 18.53 -32.48 17.07
N ARG A 292 17.84 -32.80 15.96
CA ARG A 292 16.45 -32.36 15.72
C ARG A 292 15.48 -33.08 16.67
N ALA A 293 15.67 -34.38 16.90
CA ALA A 293 14.86 -35.18 17.81
C ALA A 293 14.96 -34.64 19.25
N LYS A 294 16.16 -34.29 19.71
CA LYS A 294 16.35 -33.63 21.01
C LYS A 294 15.55 -32.32 21.11
N ALA A 295 15.65 -31.45 20.10
CA ALA A 295 14.88 -30.20 20.08
C ALA A 295 13.36 -30.44 20.04
N ALA A 296 12.90 -31.46 19.31
CA ALA A 296 11.50 -31.85 19.26
C ALA A 296 11.01 -32.37 20.62
N PHE A 297 11.81 -33.20 21.28
CA PHE A 297 11.54 -33.73 22.61
C PHE A 297 11.39 -32.61 23.65
N GLU A 298 12.35 -31.67 23.70
CA GLU A 298 12.30 -30.49 24.57
C GLU A 298 11.05 -29.65 24.30
N LYS A 299 10.67 -29.47 23.02
CA LYS A 299 9.44 -28.76 22.64
C LYS A 299 8.17 -29.48 23.12
N VAL A 300 8.12 -30.82 23.02
CA VAL A 300 6.98 -31.64 23.47
C VAL A 300 6.86 -31.65 24.99
N GLU A 301 7.99 -31.74 25.71
CA GLU A 301 8.04 -31.64 27.18
C GLU A 301 7.54 -30.28 27.66
N LYS A 302 8.07 -29.21 27.07
CA LYS A 302 7.62 -27.85 27.39
C LYS A 302 6.12 -27.68 27.12
N ALA A 303 5.64 -28.13 25.96
CA ALA A 303 4.22 -28.04 25.62
C ALA A 303 3.32 -28.79 26.61
N ALA A 304 3.75 -29.96 27.11
CA ALA A 304 3.03 -30.70 28.15
C ALA A 304 2.96 -29.91 29.46
N ALA A 305 4.10 -29.37 29.90
CA ALA A 305 4.17 -28.55 31.10
C ALA A 305 3.30 -27.27 30.99
N ASP A 306 3.33 -26.60 29.85
CA ASP A 306 2.52 -25.39 29.60
C ASP A 306 1.02 -25.72 29.67
N VAL A 307 0.55 -26.80 29.04
CA VAL A 307 -0.87 -27.22 29.09
C VAL A 307 -1.28 -27.66 30.50
N GLU A 308 -0.42 -28.38 31.22
CA GLU A 308 -0.68 -28.72 32.64
C GLU A 308 -0.84 -27.47 33.50
N ALA A 309 0.07 -26.49 33.36
CA ALA A 309 0.01 -25.23 34.10
C ALA A 309 -1.25 -24.41 33.79
N PHE A 310 -1.71 -24.39 32.53
CA PHE A 310 -2.97 -23.75 32.18
C PHE A 310 -4.16 -24.43 32.85
N CYS A 311 -4.25 -25.77 32.77
CA CYS A 311 -5.33 -26.52 33.40
C CYS A 311 -5.35 -26.38 34.93
N GLU A 312 -4.19 -26.27 35.58
CA GLU A 312 -4.08 -26.00 37.02
C GLU A 312 -4.57 -24.60 37.40
N THR A 313 -4.42 -23.64 36.48
CA THR A 313 -4.87 -22.25 36.69
C THR A 313 -6.37 -22.11 36.46
N ASP A 314 -6.87 -22.48 35.28
CA ASP A 314 -8.28 -22.41 34.92
C ASP A 314 -8.57 -23.33 33.70
N VAL A 315 -9.34 -24.40 33.93
CA VAL A 315 -9.65 -25.41 32.90
C VAL A 315 -10.51 -24.82 31.77
N GLU A 316 -11.51 -24.01 32.10
CA GLU A 316 -12.43 -23.40 31.13
C GLU A 316 -11.69 -22.43 30.20
N ALA A 317 -10.81 -21.60 30.77
CA ALA A 317 -9.98 -20.70 29.99
C ALA A 317 -8.96 -21.44 29.12
N THR A 318 -8.48 -22.62 29.56
CA THR A 318 -7.60 -23.48 28.77
C THR A 318 -8.33 -24.10 27.58
N GLU A 319 -9.55 -24.61 27.77
CA GLU A 319 -10.42 -25.09 26.70
C GLU A 319 -10.74 -23.97 25.70
N CYS A 320 -11.04 -22.77 26.20
CA CYS A 320 -11.26 -21.60 25.37
C CYS A 320 -10.03 -21.24 24.53
N LEU A 321 -8.83 -21.25 25.13
CA LEU A 321 -7.56 -21.00 24.44
C LEU A 321 -7.33 -22.02 23.32
N HIS A 322 -7.52 -23.32 23.61
CA HIS A 322 -7.38 -24.39 22.64
C HIS A 322 -8.36 -24.23 21.47
N ARG A 323 -9.65 -23.94 21.75
CA ARG A 323 -10.67 -23.70 20.74
C ARG A 323 -10.28 -22.54 19.80
N ILE A 324 -9.83 -21.41 20.34
CA ILE A 324 -9.43 -20.25 19.54
C ILE A 324 -8.25 -20.60 18.63
N LEU A 325 -7.20 -21.20 19.19
CA LEU A 325 -6.01 -21.60 18.43
C LEU A 325 -6.33 -22.67 17.38
N HIS A 326 -7.32 -23.53 17.65
CA HIS A 326 -7.80 -24.51 16.70
C HIS A 326 -8.62 -23.89 15.58
N ALA A 327 -9.60 -23.06 15.91
CA ALA A 327 -10.47 -22.38 14.95
C ALA A 327 -9.68 -21.48 14.01
N ALA A 328 -8.76 -20.65 14.54
CA ALA A 328 -7.87 -19.82 13.74
C ALA A 328 -6.96 -20.66 12.82
N GLY A 329 -6.71 -21.89 13.24
CA GLY A 329 -5.84 -22.83 12.56
C GLY A 329 -4.40 -22.30 12.54
N PRO A 330 -3.70 -22.43 11.41
CA PRO A 330 -2.27 -22.22 11.35
C PRO A 330 -1.90 -20.74 11.50
N ARG A 331 -0.82 -20.49 12.25
CA ARG A 331 -0.22 -19.21 12.70
C ARG A 331 -0.10 -18.05 11.69
N ARG A 332 -0.53 -18.17 10.44
CA ARG A 332 -0.05 -17.34 9.32
C ARG A 332 -1.03 -17.03 8.21
N ALA A 333 -2.31 -17.42 8.24
CA ALA A 333 -3.25 -16.90 7.24
C ALA A 333 -3.81 -15.54 7.70
N SER A 334 -4.23 -14.68 6.76
CA SER A 334 -5.14 -13.59 7.15
C SER A 334 -6.43 -14.23 7.66
N MET A 335 -6.98 -13.74 8.76
CA MET A 335 -8.21 -14.31 9.30
C MET A 335 -9.34 -14.11 8.31
N MET A 336 -9.86 -15.22 7.78
CA MET A 336 -11.03 -15.21 6.91
C MET A 336 -12.25 -14.89 7.74
N ARG A 337 -13.28 -14.29 7.14
CA ARG A 337 -14.52 -13.97 7.85
C ARG A 337 -15.20 -15.22 8.43
N ALA A 338 -15.23 -16.33 7.69
CA ALA A 338 -15.72 -17.62 8.20
C ALA A 338 -14.91 -18.08 9.43
N THR A 339 -13.59 -18.07 9.33
CA THR A 339 -12.70 -18.39 10.46
C THR A 339 -12.87 -17.42 11.64
N ALA A 340 -13.15 -16.15 11.38
CA ALA A 340 -13.40 -15.17 12.42
C ALA A 340 -14.67 -15.49 13.22
N PHE A 341 -15.73 -15.93 12.53
CA PHE A 341 -16.94 -16.44 13.19
C PHE A 341 -16.62 -17.65 14.07
N ASP A 342 -15.85 -18.61 13.57
CA ASP A 342 -15.43 -19.79 14.34
C ASP A 342 -14.56 -19.42 15.56
N VAL A 343 -13.62 -18.49 15.40
CA VAL A 343 -12.73 -18.00 16.46
C VAL A 343 -13.54 -17.33 17.57
N LEU A 344 -14.46 -16.44 17.21
CA LEU A 344 -15.34 -15.81 18.20
C LEU A 344 -16.40 -16.78 18.74
N GLY A 345 -16.71 -17.85 18.02
CA GLY A 345 -17.80 -18.76 18.37
C GLY A 345 -19.16 -18.09 18.24
N VAL A 346 -19.33 -17.25 17.21
CA VAL A 346 -20.59 -16.58 16.89
C VAL A 346 -21.07 -17.01 15.51
N SER A 347 -22.37 -16.88 15.25
CA SER A 347 -22.96 -17.25 13.97
C SER A 347 -22.65 -16.24 12.86
N GLU A 348 -22.71 -16.66 11.60
CA GLU A 348 -22.42 -15.78 10.45
C GLU A 348 -23.39 -14.59 10.32
N ASP A 349 -24.59 -14.71 10.91
CA ASP A 349 -25.63 -13.69 10.97
C ASP A 349 -25.55 -12.80 12.23
N CYS A 350 -24.52 -12.95 13.06
CA CYS A 350 -24.35 -12.15 14.28
C CYS A 350 -24.22 -10.64 13.96
N SER A 351 -24.66 -9.80 14.89
CA SER A 351 -24.46 -8.36 14.78
C SER A 351 -23.01 -7.95 15.10
N LEU A 352 -22.56 -6.80 14.58
CA LEU A 352 -21.23 -6.28 14.91
C LEU A 352 -21.03 -6.01 16.41
N GLU A 353 -22.10 -5.61 17.10
CA GLU A 353 -22.08 -5.40 18.55
C GLU A 353 -21.92 -6.70 19.32
N GLU A 354 -22.56 -7.78 18.84
CA GLU A 354 -22.47 -9.12 19.41
C GLU A 354 -21.08 -9.72 19.20
N ALA A 355 -20.53 -9.66 17.98
CA ALA A 355 -19.16 -10.06 17.72
C ALA A 355 -18.15 -9.30 18.60
N GLY A 356 -18.33 -7.98 18.73
CA GLY A 356 -17.50 -7.15 19.59
C GLY A 356 -17.64 -7.46 21.09
N ARG A 357 -18.84 -7.86 21.55
CA ARG A 357 -19.08 -8.31 22.93
C ARG A 357 -18.39 -9.64 23.17
N GLN A 358 -18.62 -10.62 22.32
CA GLN A 358 -18.02 -11.94 22.42
C GLN A 358 -16.49 -11.87 22.40
N GLY A 359 -15.90 -11.00 21.57
CA GLY A 359 -14.45 -10.78 21.59
C GLY A 359 -13.93 -10.27 22.95
N ARG A 360 -14.66 -9.40 23.65
CA ARG A 360 -14.28 -8.96 25.01
C ARG A 360 -14.39 -10.09 26.01
N ASP A 361 -15.49 -10.84 25.99
CA ASP A 361 -15.75 -11.94 26.92
C ASP A 361 -14.69 -13.06 26.79
N LEU A 362 -14.32 -13.40 25.55
CA LEU A 362 -13.21 -14.33 25.29
C LEU A 362 -11.87 -13.79 25.80
N ARG A 363 -11.59 -12.50 25.61
CA ARG A 363 -10.34 -11.89 26.10
C ARG A 363 -10.26 -11.93 27.62
N GLU A 364 -11.33 -11.60 28.32
CA GLU A 364 -11.43 -11.71 29.78
C GLU A 364 -11.23 -13.14 30.26
N THR A 365 -11.77 -14.11 29.52
CA THR A 365 -11.58 -15.54 29.79
C THR A 365 -10.11 -15.95 29.66
N ILE A 366 -9.42 -15.56 28.58
CA ILE A 366 -7.99 -15.83 28.39
C ILE A 366 -7.11 -15.15 29.46
N MET A 367 -7.51 -13.97 29.96
CA MET A 367 -6.78 -13.28 31.04
C MET A 367 -6.75 -14.08 32.36
N LYS A 368 -7.70 -14.99 32.59
CA LYS A 368 -7.71 -15.87 33.78
C LYS A 368 -6.49 -16.79 33.85
N LEU A 369 -5.86 -17.10 32.71
CA LEU A 369 -4.63 -17.91 32.66
C LEU A 369 -3.36 -17.15 33.07
N GLY A 370 -3.49 -15.92 33.57
CA GLY A 370 -2.44 -15.14 34.18
C GLY A 370 -1.93 -13.97 33.33
N MET A 371 -1.73 -12.83 33.98
CA MET A 371 -1.03 -11.67 33.43
C MET A 371 0.25 -11.39 34.22
N LEU A 372 1.28 -10.95 33.51
CA LEU A 372 2.48 -10.39 34.11
C LEU A 372 2.17 -8.99 34.67
N THR A 373 2.95 -8.53 35.64
CA THR A 373 2.79 -7.22 36.31
C THR A 373 2.82 -6.01 35.38
N GLY A 374 3.27 -6.18 34.13
CA GLY A 374 3.24 -5.15 33.07
C GLY A 374 2.03 -5.19 32.13
N GLY A 375 1.00 -5.97 32.42
CA GLY A 375 -0.17 -6.13 31.54
C GLY A 375 0.08 -7.02 30.31
N ASN A 376 1.26 -7.65 30.23
CA ASN A 376 1.58 -8.65 29.22
C ASN A 376 1.03 -10.01 29.63
N TYR A 377 0.64 -10.84 28.67
CA TYR A 377 0.19 -12.20 28.92
C TYR A 377 1.33 -13.08 29.46
N GLY A 378 1.00 -14.00 30.37
CA GLY A 378 1.97 -14.91 30.99
C GLY A 378 2.62 -15.88 29.99
N HIS A 379 1.93 -16.18 28.88
CA HIS A 379 2.41 -17.11 27.86
C HIS A 379 2.23 -16.61 26.41
N PRO A 380 3.14 -16.93 25.48
CA PRO A 380 3.02 -16.55 24.06
C PRO A 380 1.71 -16.99 23.38
N ASP A 381 1.20 -18.18 23.69
CA ASP A 381 -0.04 -18.69 23.09
C ASP A 381 -1.28 -17.89 23.56
N GLN A 382 -1.29 -17.36 24.78
CA GLN A 382 -2.35 -16.46 25.27
C GLN A 382 -2.35 -15.13 24.50
N ALA A 383 -1.17 -14.51 24.36
CA ALA A 383 -1.00 -13.28 23.59
C ALA A 383 -1.44 -13.46 22.13
N GLU A 384 -1.12 -14.62 21.55
CA GLU A 384 -1.52 -14.97 20.19
C GLU A 384 -3.04 -15.11 20.06
N ALA A 385 -3.70 -15.84 20.98
CA ALA A 385 -5.14 -16.01 20.96
C ALA A 385 -5.90 -14.68 21.11
N VAL A 386 -5.40 -13.78 21.94
CA VAL A 386 -5.96 -12.43 22.07
C VAL A 386 -5.81 -11.64 20.78
N ARG A 387 -4.65 -11.71 20.12
CA ARG A 387 -4.48 -11.08 18.80
C ARG A 387 -5.45 -11.66 17.77
N MET A 388 -5.66 -12.98 17.79
CA MET A 388 -6.61 -13.66 16.91
C MET A 388 -8.05 -13.20 17.17
N ILE A 389 -8.46 -13.02 18.43
CA ILE A 389 -9.78 -12.48 18.79
C ILE A 389 -9.97 -11.07 18.22
N GLU A 390 -8.97 -10.20 18.36
CA GLU A 390 -9.00 -8.83 17.83
C GLU A 390 -9.08 -8.83 16.29
N GLU A 391 -8.23 -9.63 15.63
CA GLU A 391 -8.26 -9.82 14.17
C GLU A 391 -9.62 -10.37 13.70
N ALA A 392 -10.26 -11.27 14.47
CA ALA A 392 -11.57 -11.83 14.16
C ALA A 392 -12.68 -10.78 14.21
N ALA A 393 -12.73 -9.99 15.29
CA ALA A 393 -13.72 -8.93 15.43
C ALA A 393 -13.62 -7.91 14.29
N GLU A 394 -12.39 -7.58 13.88
CA GLU A 394 -12.15 -6.67 12.76
C GLU A 394 -12.51 -7.27 11.40
N ALA A 395 -12.23 -8.56 11.17
CA ALA A 395 -12.62 -9.27 9.95
C ALA A 395 -14.15 -9.35 9.79
N ILE A 396 -14.89 -9.51 10.90
CA ILE A 396 -16.37 -9.49 10.88
C ILE A 396 -16.90 -8.07 10.64
N ALA A 397 -16.24 -7.06 11.21
CA ALA A 397 -16.55 -5.65 10.99
C ALA A 397 -16.27 -5.16 9.57
N GLU A 398 -15.53 -5.93 8.76
CA GLU A 398 -15.24 -5.59 7.38
C GLU A 398 -16.55 -5.47 6.56
N PRO A 399 -16.73 -4.35 5.82
CA PRO A 399 -17.87 -4.20 4.94
C PRO A 399 -17.92 -5.35 3.93
N ALA A 400 -19.03 -6.09 3.90
CA ALA A 400 -19.22 -7.21 2.97
C ALA A 400 -19.03 -6.82 1.50
N ALA A 401 -19.13 -5.53 1.17
CA ALA A 401 -18.85 -4.97 -0.16
C ALA A 401 -17.42 -5.24 -0.67
N LEU A 402 -16.42 -5.39 0.21
CA LEU A 402 -15.06 -5.79 -0.18
C LEU A 402 -14.96 -7.28 -0.55
N THR A 403 -15.81 -8.11 0.06
CA THR A 403 -15.87 -9.57 -0.17
C THR A 403 -16.83 -9.98 -1.29
N ALA A 404 -17.79 -9.11 -1.65
CA ALA A 404 -18.82 -9.39 -2.64
C ALA A 404 -18.38 -9.05 -4.07
N SER A 405 -17.28 -9.65 -4.55
CA SER A 405 -17.07 -9.71 -6.00
C SER A 405 -18.19 -10.57 -6.60
N LYS A 406 -18.94 -10.02 -7.56
CA LYS A 406 -20.23 -10.49 -8.11
C LYS A 406 -20.29 -11.90 -8.76
N GLY A 407 -19.36 -12.81 -8.48
CA GLY A 407 -19.40 -14.20 -8.95
C GLY A 407 -19.47 -15.15 -7.76
N GLY A 408 -20.63 -15.78 -7.56
CA GLY A 408 -20.92 -16.59 -6.38
C GLY A 408 -19.96 -17.76 -6.13
N SER A 409 -19.89 -18.14 -4.86
CA SER A 409 -19.27 -19.35 -4.29
C SER A 409 -17.74 -19.36 -4.13
N SER A 410 -17.20 -18.52 -3.25
CA SER A 410 -16.21 -18.93 -2.24
C SER A 410 -15.84 -17.73 -1.37
N PHE A 411 -16.32 -17.71 -0.14
CA PHE A 411 -16.09 -16.64 0.85
C PHE A 411 -14.67 -16.63 1.46
N SER A 412 -13.67 -17.29 0.86
CA SER A 412 -12.58 -17.88 1.68
C SER A 412 -11.14 -17.47 1.37
N SER A 413 -10.83 -16.32 0.76
CA SER A 413 -9.46 -15.78 0.89
C SER A 413 -9.37 -14.32 0.47
N LEU A 414 -8.63 -13.52 1.24
CA LEU A 414 -8.19 -12.21 0.78
C LEU A 414 -7.41 -12.39 -0.52
N LYS A 415 -7.78 -11.61 -1.55
CA LYS A 415 -7.15 -11.67 -2.87
C LYS A 415 -5.62 -11.54 -2.75
N PRO A 416 -4.82 -12.45 -3.33
CA PRO A 416 -3.37 -12.27 -3.42
C PRO A 416 -3.02 -10.92 -4.08
N ILE A 417 -1.89 -10.33 -3.71
CA ILE A 417 -1.49 -9.00 -4.24
C ILE A 417 -0.30 -9.14 -5.18
N GLN A 418 -0.25 -8.32 -6.23
CA GLN A 418 0.89 -8.36 -7.17
C GLN A 418 2.10 -7.56 -6.69
N VAL A 419 1.95 -6.77 -5.64
CA VAL A 419 3.02 -5.89 -5.12
C VAL A 419 3.66 -6.51 -3.88
N THR A 420 4.96 -6.33 -3.74
CA THR A 420 5.74 -6.82 -2.59
C THR A 420 6.04 -5.70 -1.59
N ARG A 421 5.79 -4.45 -1.98
CA ARG A 421 5.88 -3.27 -1.13
C ARG A 421 4.63 -2.40 -1.27
N ALA A 422 4.14 -1.82 -0.18
CA ALA A 422 2.99 -0.92 -0.14
C ALA A 422 2.80 -0.36 1.27
N LEU A 423 2.04 0.74 1.39
CA LEU A 423 1.52 1.18 2.70
C LEU A 423 0.24 0.40 3.02
N GLY A 424 -0.09 0.23 4.30
CA GLY A 424 -1.26 -0.54 4.75
C GLY A 424 -0.99 -2.04 4.71
N LEU A 425 -2.00 -2.85 4.35
CA LEU A 425 -1.92 -4.32 4.28
C LEU A 425 -1.46 -4.92 5.60
N ARG A 426 -2.17 -4.58 6.68
CA ARG A 426 -1.87 -5.04 8.03
C ARG A 426 -1.77 -6.55 8.11
N ASP A 427 -2.64 -7.28 7.39
CA ASP A 427 -2.50 -8.73 7.28
C ASP A 427 -1.07 -9.05 6.85
N LEU A 428 -0.62 -8.57 5.70
CA LEU A 428 0.70 -8.91 5.17
C LEU A 428 1.89 -8.27 5.91
N LYS A 429 1.63 -7.52 7.00
CA LYS A 429 2.66 -6.92 7.84
C LYS A 429 2.75 -7.50 9.24
N LEU A 430 1.68 -8.12 9.73
CA LEU A 430 1.61 -8.68 11.07
C LEU A 430 1.35 -10.20 11.06
N PRO A 431 2.02 -10.96 11.95
CA PRO A 431 3.11 -10.54 12.83
C PRO A 431 4.46 -10.38 12.10
N ARG A 432 4.51 -10.69 10.80
CA ARG A 432 5.72 -10.63 9.97
C ARG A 432 5.53 -9.66 8.83
N LYS A 433 6.52 -8.79 8.62
CA LYS A 433 6.53 -7.77 7.57
C LYS A 433 6.83 -8.36 6.18
N ILE A 434 5.95 -9.21 5.65
CA ILE A 434 6.09 -9.80 4.31
C ILE A 434 6.12 -8.68 3.26
N VAL A 435 5.17 -7.74 3.36
CA VAL A 435 5.13 -6.54 2.53
C VAL A 435 5.92 -5.42 3.20
N SER A 436 6.93 -4.88 2.50
CA SER A 436 7.69 -3.75 3.02
C SER A 436 6.97 -2.42 2.76
N SER A 437 7.17 -1.45 3.65
CA SER A 437 6.77 -0.05 3.44
C SER A 437 7.97 0.85 3.08
N GLU A 438 9.12 0.25 2.81
CA GLU A 438 10.33 0.98 2.45
C GLU A 438 10.30 1.41 0.97
N PRO A 439 10.26 2.73 0.69
CA PRO A 439 10.24 3.24 -0.67
C PRO A 439 11.64 3.17 -1.29
N GLN A 440 11.66 3.06 -2.62
CA GLN A 440 12.84 3.35 -3.42
C GLN A 440 12.88 4.85 -3.69
N ILE A 441 14.02 5.51 -3.45
CA ILE A 441 14.12 6.98 -3.55
C ILE A 441 15.31 7.39 -4.41
N ASP A 442 15.02 8.03 -5.53
CA ASP A 442 15.97 8.59 -6.47
C ASP A 442 16.04 10.11 -6.32
N VAL A 443 17.25 10.67 -6.44
CA VAL A 443 17.48 12.11 -6.47
C VAL A 443 18.09 12.46 -7.83
N ILE A 444 17.51 13.46 -8.48
CA ILE A 444 17.85 13.89 -9.83
C ILE A 444 18.17 15.38 -9.77
N GLN A 445 19.38 15.73 -10.19
CA GLN A 445 19.79 17.12 -10.34
C GLN A 445 19.42 17.62 -11.74
N LEU A 446 18.72 18.75 -11.82
CA LEU A 446 18.25 19.38 -13.06
C LEU A 446 19.25 20.43 -13.58
N GLU A 447 20.52 20.05 -13.78
CA GLU A 447 21.57 21.01 -14.19
C GLU A 447 21.58 21.27 -15.70
N ALA A 448 21.25 20.26 -16.49
CA ALA A 448 21.33 20.35 -17.95
C ALA A 448 20.23 21.28 -18.49
N LEU A 449 20.64 22.24 -19.33
CA LEU A 449 19.73 23.17 -20.00
C LEU A 449 18.73 22.42 -20.89
N GLY A 450 17.49 22.89 -20.90
CA GLY A 450 16.41 22.34 -21.71
C GLY A 450 15.34 21.63 -20.89
N SER A 451 14.55 20.78 -21.55
CA SER A 451 13.34 20.18 -20.96
C SER A 451 13.61 18.79 -20.40
N HIS A 452 13.55 18.66 -19.08
CA HIS A 452 13.46 17.37 -18.40
C HIS A 452 12.01 16.92 -18.31
N HIS A 453 11.78 15.62 -18.39
CA HIS A 453 10.44 15.04 -18.27
C HIS A 453 10.41 14.04 -17.13
N LEU A 454 9.36 14.06 -16.31
CA LEU A 454 9.04 13.02 -15.33
C LEU A 454 7.68 12.43 -15.68
N VAL A 455 7.58 11.11 -15.65
CA VAL A 455 6.32 10.39 -15.82
C VAL A 455 6.12 9.48 -14.63
N LEU A 456 5.01 9.62 -13.91
CA LEU A 456 4.57 8.70 -12.85
C LEU A 456 3.36 7.90 -13.37
N LEU A 457 3.42 6.58 -13.24
CA LEU A 457 2.47 5.63 -13.81
C LEU A 457 1.86 4.73 -12.73
N SER A 458 0.54 4.56 -12.71
CA SER A 458 -0.12 3.60 -11.81
C SER A 458 0.18 2.16 -12.22
N SER A 459 -0.11 1.20 -11.35
CA SER A 459 -0.01 -0.23 -11.68
C SER A 459 -0.93 -0.61 -12.85
N GLY A 460 -2.08 0.05 -13.01
CA GLY A 460 -2.91 -0.14 -14.20
C GLY A 460 -2.26 0.33 -15.51
N ALA A 461 -1.18 1.12 -15.47
CA ALA A 461 -0.43 1.50 -16.66
C ALA A 461 0.68 0.49 -17.04
N THR A 462 0.87 -0.59 -16.27
CA THR A 462 1.90 -1.61 -16.58
C THR A 462 1.60 -2.43 -17.83
N SER A 463 0.40 -2.31 -18.40
CA SER A 463 0.06 -2.89 -19.72
C SER A 463 0.75 -2.16 -20.88
N LEU A 464 1.33 -0.98 -20.62
CA LEU A 464 2.20 -0.26 -21.54
C LEU A 464 3.68 -0.56 -21.22
N THR A 465 4.46 -0.76 -22.27
CA THR A 465 5.92 -0.80 -22.15
C THR A 465 6.48 0.61 -22.00
N ASP A 466 7.67 0.73 -21.40
CA ASP A 466 8.33 2.02 -21.22
C ASP A 466 8.53 2.74 -22.55
N GLN A 467 8.88 1.98 -23.60
CA GLN A 467 9.04 2.51 -24.96
C GLN A 467 7.74 3.11 -25.52
N GLU A 468 6.60 2.45 -25.33
CA GLU A 468 5.30 2.98 -25.75
C GLU A 468 4.97 4.28 -25.01
N VAL A 469 5.21 4.32 -23.70
CA VAL A 469 5.01 5.54 -22.89
C VAL A 469 5.89 6.67 -23.42
N ILE A 470 7.18 6.40 -23.65
CA ILE A 470 8.16 7.37 -24.16
C ILE A 470 7.71 7.96 -25.50
N GLU A 471 7.29 7.11 -26.43
CA GLU A 471 6.80 7.55 -27.75
C GLU A 471 5.57 8.46 -27.62
N ARG A 472 4.66 8.16 -26.69
CA ARG A 472 3.49 9.01 -26.46
C ARG A 472 3.86 10.34 -25.85
N ILE A 473 4.79 10.39 -24.90
CA ILE A 473 5.19 11.67 -24.29
C ILE A 473 5.96 12.56 -25.29
N ARG A 474 6.81 11.98 -26.13
CA ARG A 474 7.55 12.73 -27.17
C ARG A 474 6.63 13.46 -28.14
N GLY A 475 5.44 12.91 -28.42
CA GLY A 475 4.43 13.56 -29.28
C GLY A 475 3.79 14.83 -28.69
N PHE A 476 3.95 15.09 -27.39
CA PHE A 476 3.30 16.20 -26.66
C PHE A 476 4.31 17.01 -25.84
N SER A 477 5.45 17.36 -26.44
CA SER A 477 6.45 18.23 -25.80
C SER A 477 5.82 19.54 -25.32
N GLY A 478 6.05 19.89 -24.06
CA GLY A 478 5.45 21.07 -23.41
C GLY A 478 3.96 20.99 -23.10
N GLN A 479 3.29 19.86 -23.40
CA GLN A 479 1.85 19.66 -23.14
C GLN A 479 1.63 18.47 -22.18
N PRO A 480 2.06 18.58 -20.90
CA PRO A 480 2.04 17.46 -19.96
C PRO A 480 0.65 16.86 -19.77
N LYS A 481 -0.41 17.69 -19.79
CA LYS A 481 -1.80 17.21 -19.64
C LYS A 481 -2.27 16.37 -20.84
N ALA A 482 -1.84 16.70 -22.06
CA ALA A 482 -2.18 15.93 -23.25
C ALA A 482 -1.41 14.60 -23.26
N GLY A 483 -0.11 14.64 -22.95
CA GLY A 483 0.72 13.44 -22.80
C GLY A 483 0.19 12.49 -21.73
N SER A 484 -0.17 13.03 -20.54
CA SER A 484 -0.72 12.21 -19.46
C SER A 484 -2.07 11.59 -19.81
N LEU A 485 -2.93 12.32 -20.54
CA LEU A 485 -4.22 11.81 -21.01
C LEU A 485 -4.05 10.67 -22.01
N LEU A 486 -3.15 10.81 -22.98
CA LEU A 486 -2.93 9.79 -23.99
C LEU A 486 -2.41 8.49 -23.37
N VAL A 487 -1.41 8.58 -22.49
CA VAL A 487 -0.86 7.40 -21.79
C VAL A 487 -1.94 6.73 -20.94
N ALA A 488 -2.72 7.49 -20.18
CA ALA A 488 -3.80 6.94 -19.36
C ALA A 488 -4.90 6.28 -20.20
N ALA A 489 -5.29 6.88 -21.32
CA ALA A 489 -6.32 6.34 -22.21
C ALA A 489 -5.88 5.03 -22.88
N ASP A 490 -4.63 4.98 -23.35
CA ASP A 490 -4.07 3.77 -23.96
C ASP A 490 -3.94 2.62 -22.97
N ALA A 491 -3.48 2.90 -21.74
CA ALA A 491 -3.44 1.91 -20.67
C ALA A 491 -4.83 1.35 -20.37
N ALA A 492 -5.83 2.24 -20.17
CA ALA A 492 -7.20 1.83 -19.90
C ALA A 492 -7.80 0.99 -21.06
N ALA A 493 -7.52 1.37 -22.30
CA ALA A 493 -7.96 0.62 -23.48
C ALA A 493 -7.34 -0.78 -23.57
N LYS A 494 -6.03 -0.91 -23.30
CA LYS A 494 -5.35 -2.22 -23.23
C LYS A 494 -5.91 -3.08 -22.09
N ASN A 495 -6.15 -2.48 -20.93
CA ASN A 495 -6.72 -3.19 -19.79
C ASN A 495 -8.14 -3.70 -20.08
N ALA A 496 -8.96 -2.90 -20.78
CA ALA A 496 -10.28 -3.31 -21.25
C ALA A 496 -10.17 -4.50 -22.23
N ALA A 497 -9.24 -4.45 -23.18
CA ALA A 497 -9.01 -5.55 -24.12
C ALA A 497 -8.55 -6.84 -23.43
N GLN A 498 -7.81 -6.73 -22.33
CA GLN A 498 -7.35 -7.84 -21.49
C GLN A 498 -8.36 -8.26 -20.41
N SER A 499 -9.53 -7.63 -20.35
CA SER A 499 -10.55 -7.88 -19.32
C SER A 499 -10.02 -7.74 -17.88
N ILE A 500 -9.06 -6.85 -17.66
CA ILE A 500 -8.53 -6.55 -16.32
C ILE A 500 -9.61 -5.84 -15.50
N SER A 501 -9.79 -6.27 -14.25
CA SER A 501 -10.79 -5.76 -13.32
C SER A 501 -10.17 -5.20 -12.02
N GLY A 502 -10.98 -4.51 -11.22
CA GLY A 502 -10.54 -3.87 -9.97
C GLY A 502 -9.67 -2.61 -10.19
N PRO A 503 -8.82 -2.22 -9.23
CA PRO A 503 -8.02 -0.99 -9.31
C PRO A 503 -7.11 -0.91 -10.56
N GLN A 504 -6.69 -2.05 -11.09
CA GLN A 504 -5.80 -2.12 -12.24
C GLN A 504 -6.49 -1.80 -13.57
N ARG A 505 -7.83 -1.72 -13.61
CA ARG A 505 -8.55 -1.33 -14.83
C ARG A 505 -8.29 0.12 -15.24
N PHE A 506 -7.87 0.95 -14.29
CA PHE A 506 -7.64 2.38 -14.48
C PHE A 506 -6.26 2.67 -15.08
N GLY A 507 -6.22 3.46 -16.15
CA GLY A 507 -4.99 4.13 -16.54
C GLY A 507 -4.86 5.43 -15.76
N CYS A 508 -3.79 5.60 -14.98
CA CYS A 508 -3.47 6.87 -14.32
C CYS A 508 -2.02 7.25 -14.60
N CYS A 509 -1.81 8.52 -14.96
CA CYS A 509 -0.50 9.04 -15.34
C CYS A 509 -0.35 10.49 -14.89
N ILE A 510 0.80 10.84 -14.33
CA ILE A 510 1.25 12.21 -14.08
C ILE A 510 2.46 12.48 -14.98
N VAL A 511 2.45 13.59 -15.72
CA VAL A 511 3.59 14.05 -16.51
C VAL A 511 4.01 15.42 -16.00
N GLY A 512 5.26 15.53 -15.57
CA GLY A 512 5.94 16.78 -15.26
C GLY A 512 6.94 17.13 -16.36
N VAL A 513 6.98 18.41 -16.74
CA VAL A 513 7.97 19.00 -17.63
C VAL A 513 8.68 20.10 -16.84
N PHE A 514 10.01 20.01 -16.77
CA PHE A 514 10.86 20.96 -16.07
C PHE A 514 11.80 21.61 -17.09
N GLU A 515 11.61 22.89 -17.37
CA GLU A 515 12.45 23.62 -18.33
C GLU A 515 13.54 24.38 -17.58
N VAL A 516 14.79 23.97 -17.79
CA VAL A 516 15.96 24.58 -17.19
C VAL A 516 16.52 25.63 -18.16
N GLY A 517 16.42 26.90 -17.76
CA GLY A 517 16.92 28.05 -18.50
C GLY A 517 18.39 28.36 -18.18
N SER A 518 19.06 29.07 -19.09
CA SER A 518 20.42 29.57 -18.85
C SER A 518 20.36 30.89 -18.08
N GLY A 519 20.61 30.82 -16.78
CA GLY A 519 20.85 32.00 -15.94
C GLY A 519 19.60 32.77 -15.51
N TYR A 520 19.84 33.82 -14.73
CA TYR A 520 18.85 34.61 -14.00
C TYR A 520 17.76 35.13 -14.96
N VAL A 521 16.55 34.58 -14.83
CA VAL A 521 15.38 35.14 -15.50
C VAL A 521 15.02 36.39 -14.70
N GLU A 522 15.42 37.56 -15.20
CA GLU A 522 14.95 38.83 -14.63
C GLU A 522 13.41 38.75 -14.52
N PRO A 523 12.85 38.84 -13.31
CA PRO A 523 11.44 38.52 -13.07
C PRO A 523 10.61 39.38 -13.99
N ALA A 524 9.86 38.73 -14.90
CA ALA A 524 9.16 39.39 -15.99
C ALA A 524 8.44 40.62 -15.44
N ALA A 525 8.96 41.81 -15.77
CA ALA A 525 8.51 43.07 -15.20
C ALA A 525 6.99 43.07 -15.24
N LYS A 526 6.35 43.13 -14.06
CA LYS A 526 4.88 43.11 -13.91
C LYS A 526 4.32 43.97 -15.02
N LYS A 527 3.73 43.35 -16.05
CA LYS A 527 3.22 44.07 -17.22
C LYS A 527 2.43 45.24 -16.67
N ALA A 528 2.92 46.46 -16.90
CA ALA A 528 2.30 47.67 -16.41
C ALA A 528 0.82 47.55 -16.71
N LYS A 529 -0.01 47.62 -15.66
CA LYS A 529 -1.45 47.47 -15.77
C LYS A 529 -1.90 48.55 -16.75
N LYS A 530 -2.12 48.15 -18.00
CA LYS A 530 -2.53 49.05 -19.07
C LYS A 530 -3.95 49.48 -18.74
N ASP A 531 -4.07 50.58 -18.01
CA ASP A 531 -5.32 51.29 -17.82
C ASP A 531 -5.77 51.80 -19.19
N GLY A 532 -7.03 51.58 -19.56
CA GLY A 532 -7.63 52.22 -20.73
C GLY A 532 -7.76 51.38 -22.00
N GLY A 533 -8.25 50.15 -21.89
CA GLY A 533 -8.95 49.50 -23.00
C GLY A 533 -10.17 48.77 -22.45
N ASP A 534 -11.35 49.01 -23.02
CA ASP A 534 -12.58 48.31 -22.69
C ASP A 534 -12.34 46.80 -22.76
N LYS A 535 -12.04 46.19 -21.62
CA LYS A 535 -11.98 44.75 -21.50
C LYS A 535 -13.42 44.29 -21.57
N VAL A 536 -13.88 43.94 -22.77
CA VAL A 536 -15.08 43.14 -22.97
C VAL A 536 -14.86 41.84 -22.21
N ARG A 537 -15.40 41.79 -21.00
CA ARG A 537 -15.38 40.61 -20.15
C ARG A 537 -16.39 39.66 -20.78
N CYS A 538 -15.97 38.84 -21.74
CA CYS A 538 -16.76 37.72 -22.22
C CYS A 538 -16.99 36.75 -21.06
N ARG A 539 -18.04 37.02 -20.28
CA ARG A 539 -18.63 36.03 -19.40
C ARG A 539 -19.43 35.13 -20.33
N HIS A 540 -18.99 33.90 -20.52
CA HIS A 540 -19.91 32.86 -20.99
C HIS A 540 -20.94 32.65 -19.88
N ILE A 541 -22.03 33.42 -19.96
CA ILE A 541 -23.22 33.18 -19.16
C ILE A 541 -23.95 32.06 -19.89
N LEU A 542 -23.83 30.83 -19.37
CA LEU A 542 -24.69 29.73 -19.77
C LEU A 542 -26.11 30.02 -19.25
N LEU A 543 -26.88 30.75 -20.02
CA LEU A 543 -28.30 30.98 -19.76
C LEU A 543 -29.07 29.72 -20.14
N LYS A 544 -29.60 29.03 -19.13
CA LYS A 544 -30.57 27.94 -19.33
C LYS A 544 -31.94 28.59 -19.49
N HIS A 545 -32.43 28.71 -20.73
CA HIS A 545 -33.76 29.27 -20.99
C HIS A 545 -34.83 28.33 -20.43
N LYS A 546 -35.74 28.84 -19.60
CA LYS A 546 -36.78 28.06 -18.88
C LYS A 546 -37.66 27.22 -19.83
N ASP A 547 -37.83 27.68 -21.07
CA ASP A 547 -38.69 27.03 -22.06
C ASP A 547 -37.95 26.13 -23.08
N LEU A 548 -36.63 25.98 -22.96
CA LEU A 548 -35.86 25.04 -23.80
C LEU A 548 -36.08 23.61 -23.28
N LYS A 549 -37.22 23.01 -23.65
CA LYS A 549 -37.58 21.60 -23.37
C LYS A 549 -36.72 20.58 -24.13
N GLN A 550 -35.79 21.02 -24.98
CA GLN A 550 -34.87 20.13 -25.69
C GLN A 550 -33.60 19.89 -24.85
N LYS A 551 -33.39 18.62 -24.48
CA LYS A 551 -32.40 18.18 -23.50
C LYS A 551 -30.93 18.33 -23.91
N MET A 552 -30.60 18.54 -25.18
CA MET A 552 -29.23 18.79 -25.64
C MET A 552 -29.23 19.43 -27.03
N ASP A 553 -28.33 20.36 -27.28
CA ASP A 553 -27.94 20.77 -28.63
C ASP A 553 -27.34 19.55 -29.37
N PRO A 554 -27.97 19.07 -30.46
CA PRO A 554 -27.49 17.92 -31.23
C PRO A 554 -26.06 18.11 -31.74
N GLN A 555 -25.64 19.35 -32.02
CA GLN A 555 -24.28 19.64 -32.46
C GLN A 555 -23.26 19.59 -31.31
N ALA A 556 -23.64 20.03 -30.11
CA ALA A 556 -22.80 19.89 -28.93
C ALA A 556 -22.55 18.41 -28.58
N HIS A 557 -23.57 17.55 -28.75
CA HIS A 557 -23.45 16.10 -28.56
C HIS A 557 -22.52 15.43 -29.60
N LEU A 558 -22.50 15.96 -30.84
CA LEU A 558 -21.61 15.49 -31.89
C LEU A 558 -20.15 15.90 -31.64
N ARG A 559 -19.92 17.11 -31.11
CA ARG A 559 -18.58 17.58 -30.73
C ARG A 559 -18.01 16.83 -29.54
N SER A 560 -18.83 16.49 -28.53
CA SER A 560 -18.38 15.69 -27.37
C SER A 560 -18.02 14.25 -27.75
N LYS A 561 -18.50 13.74 -28.89
CA LYS A 561 -18.18 12.41 -29.42
C LYS A 561 -16.94 12.36 -30.32
N GLY A 562 -16.16 13.43 -30.39
CA GLY A 562 -14.85 13.44 -31.08
C GLY A 562 -14.90 13.24 -32.60
N ARG A 563 -16.07 13.28 -33.23
CA ARG A 563 -16.17 13.20 -34.70
C ARG A 563 -16.02 14.59 -35.30
N GLY A 564 -14.87 14.85 -35.92
CA GLY A 564 -14.62 16.06 -36.70
C GLY A 564 -15.59 16.17 -37.88
N LEU A 565 -15.93 17.41 -38.25
CA LEU A 565 -16.81 17.72 -39.38
C LEU A 565 -16.34 17.16 -40.74
N SER A 566 -15.09 16.71 -40.85
CA SER A 566 -14.51 16.12 -42.06
C SER A 566 -15.16 14.79 -42.50
N ASP A 567 -15.79 14.05 -41.58
CA ASP A 567 -16.40 12.74 -41.91
C ASP A 567 -17.81 12.85 -42.51
N LEU A 568 -18.47 14.01 -42.35
CA LEU A 568 -19.81 14.25 -42.90
C LEU A 568 -19.78 14.66 -44.38
N VAL A 569 -18.66 15.20 -44.87
CA VAL A 569 -18.50 15.58 -46.29
C VAL A 569 -18.14 14.35 -47.15
N ARG A 570 -17.46 13.35 -46.59
CA ARG A 570 -17.11 12.12 -47.34
C ARG A 570 -18.26 11.12 -47.52
N ASN A 571 -19.25 11.12 -46.62
CA ASN A 571 -20.37 10.16 -46.69
C ASN A 571 -21.56 10.60 -47.56
N ARG A 572 -21.50 11.79 -48.20
CA ARG A 572 -22.56 12.26 -49.11
C ARG A 572 -22.30 11.99 -50.59
N VAL A 573 -21.13 11.45 -50.96
CA VAL A 573 -20.75 11.18 -52.36
C VAL A 573 -20.86 9.70 -52.75
N ARG A 574 -21.07 8.78 -51.80
CA ARG A 574 -21.21 7.33 -52.08
C ARG A 574 -22.61 6.83 -51.76
N ARG A 575 -23.61 7.27 -52.53
CA ARG A 575 -24.89 6.58 -52.75
C ARG A 575 -25.62 7.28 -53.90
N GLY A 576 -25.21 6.94 -55.12
CA GLY A 576 -25.87 7.29 -56.37
C GLY A 576 -25.69 6.11 -57.33
N THR A 577 -26.79 5.39 -57.55
CA THR A 577 -27.03 4.23 -58.41
C THR A 577 -26.84 4.49 -59.91
N CYS A 578 -26.35 3.50 -60.68
CA CYS A 578 -26.98 2.94 -61.89
C CYS A 578 -26.10 1.81 -62.48
N VAL A 579 -26.60 0.57 -62.58
CA VAL A 579 -27.24 -0.06 -63.77
C VAL A 579 -26.27 -0.31 -64.93
N ARG A 580 -25.71 -1.51 -64.99
CA ARG A 580 -25.97 -2.55 -66.01
C ARG A 580 -25.43 -3.89 -65.53
#